data_AF-A0A835Q9L5-F1
#
_entry.id   AF-A0A835Q9L5-F1
#
_cell.length_a   1.000
_cell.length_b   1.000
_cell.length_c   1.000
_cell.angle_alpha   90.00
_cell.angle_beta   90.00
_cell.angle_gamma   90.00
#
_symmetry.space_group_name_H-M   'P 1'
#
loop_
_entity.id
_entity.type
_entity.pdbx_description
1 polymer ?
#
loop_
_entity_poly.entity_id
_entity_poly.type
_entity_poly.pdbx_seq_one_letter_code
_entity_poly.pdbx_strand_id
1 'polypeptide(L)'
;MASKLLRNDMNFIERPPNSAAEHIAYNYMDLGFSPYGPRWRMLRKLCSLQLFSTKALDDFQHARRGEVSRFVRRLAEANDRKNGSAATVDVSREIAACVVNSLSQLLVGRRVFDDGEEVKEFKEMVMDLMYLTGAFHVGDFVPGIGWLDPQGLVKRMKRLHRNFDDFLNKVIEDYRETTRSDNEKKASVDDGKGNEEGTNRTRNLLNVLLDLKENADGNDGSLNDIDIKALLQVPPIP
;
A
#
# COMPACT_ATOMS: atom_id res chain seq x y z
N MET A 1 -7.62 -15.23 28.93
CA MET A 1 -8.40 -15.64 27.73
C MET A 1 -7.52 -15.65 26.48
N ALA A 2 -6.82 -14.55 26.17
CA ALA A 2 -5.89 -14.46 25.02
C ALA A 2 -4.81 -15.56 24.97
N SER A 3 -4.22 -15.93 26.11
CA SER A 3 -3.18 -16.98 26.17
C SER A 3 -3.67 -18.40 25.81
N LYS A 4 -4.98 -18.67 25.89
CA LYS A 4 -5.55 -19.95 25.44
C LYS A 4 -5.79 -19.97 23.93
N LEU A 5 -6.12 -18.82 23.35
CA LEU A 5 -6.25 -18.66 21.90
C LEU A 5 -4.87 -18.82 21.24
N LEU A 6 -3.86 -18.13 21.77
CA LEU A 6 -2.46 -18.20 21.33
C LEU A 6 -1.83 -19.60 21.38
N ARG A 7 -2.36 -20.51 22.20
CA ARG A 7 -1.89 -21.91 22.27
C ARG A 7 -2.53 -22.81 21.22
N ASN A 8 -3.68 -22.40 20.68
CA ASN A 8 -4.46 -23.14 19.69
C ASN A 8 -4.52 -22.36 18.36
N ASP A 9 -3.50 -21.57 18.05
CA ASP A 9 -3.49 -20.62 16.93
C ASP A 9 -3.87 -21.25 15.58
N MET A 10 -3.45 -22.50 15.35
CA MET A 10 -3.81 -23.24 14.13
C MET A 10 -5.31 -23.42 13.93
N ASN A 11 -6.10 -23.49 15.01
CA ASN A 11 -7.56 -23.63 14.94
C ASN A 11 -8.28 -22.29 14.74
N PHE A 12 -7.59 -21.16 14.91
CA PHE A 12 -8.14 -19.80 14.83
C PHE A 12 -7.40 -18.92 13.80
N ILE A 13 -6.63 -19.56 12.91
CA ILE A 13 -5.79 -18.85 11.94
C ILE A 13 -6.62 -18.30 10.77
N GLU A 14 -7.77 -18.91 10.50
CA GLU A 14 -8.67 -18.50 9.42
C GLU A 14 -9.64 -17.41 9.86
N ARG A 15 -9.88 -16.46 8.96
CA ARG A 15 -10.88 -15.41 9.15
C ARG A 15 -12.21 -15.86 8.55
N PRO A 16 -13.35 -15.57 9.21
CA PRO A 16 -14.65 -15.75 8.58
C PRO A 16 -14.74 -14.98 7.25
N PRO A 17 -15.40 -15.53 6.22
CA PRO A 17 -15.68 -14.81 4.98
C PRO A 17 -16.41 -13.49 5.27
N ASN A 18 -16.03 -12.43 4.55
CA ASN A 18 -16.66 -11.11 4.66
C ASN A 18 -16.68 -10.41 3.29
N SER A 19 -17.68 -9.55 3.09
CA SER A 19 -17.90 -8.88 1.79
C SER A 19 -16.78 -7.91 1.42
N ALA A 20 -16.07 -7.34 2.40
CA ALA A 20 -14.94 -6.45 2.11
C ALA A 20 -13.78 -7.22 1.46
N ALA A 21 -13.43 -8.39 1.97
CA ALA A 21 -12.41 -9.26 1.40
C ALA A 21 -12.79 -9.76 0.00
N GLU A 22 -14.07 -10.08 -0.20
CA GLU A 22 -14.58 -10.53 -1.50
C GLU A 22 -14.53 -9.44 -2.56
N HIS A 23 -15.02 -8.23 -2.23
CA HIS A 23 -15.26 -7.18 -3.23
C HIS A 23 -14.18 -6.11 -3.30
N ILE A 24 -13.37 -5.94 -2.25
CA ILE A 24 -12.27 -4.96 -2.23
C ILE A 24 -10.93 -5.65 -2.44
N ALA A 25 -10.68 -6.78 -1.76
CA ALA A 25 -9.36 -7.35 -1.59
C ALA A 25 -9.03 -8.45 -2.63
N TYR A 26 -9.37 -8.19 -3.89
CA TYR A 26 -9.15 -9.11 -5.02
C TYR A 26 -9.66 -10.54 -4.75
N ASN A 27 -10.83 -10.66 -4.11
CA ASN A 27 -11.39 -11.94 -3.68
C ASN A 27 -10.43 -12.75 -2.78
N TYR A 28 -10.07 -12.18 -1.62
CA TYR A 28 -9.21 -12.81 -0.60
C TYR A 28 -7.76 -13.08 -1.07
N MET A 29 -7.24 -12.24 -1.97
CA MET A 29 -5.89 -12.43 -2.52
C MET A 29 -4.83 -11.54 -1.84
N ASP A 30 -5.25 -10.61 -0.99
CA ASP A 30 -4.39 -9.71 -0.21
C ASP A 30 -3.83 -10.36 1.06
N LEU A 31 -2.78 -9.76 1.64
CA LEU A 31 -2.14 -10.32 2.84
C LEU A 31 -3.05 -10.29 4.08
N GLY A 32 -4.00 -9.35 4.15
CA GLY A 32 -4.88 -9.15 5.29
C GLY A 32 -5.99 -10.19 5.40
N PHE A 33 -6.65 -10.51 4.26
CA PHE A 33 -7.80 -11.41 4.23
C PHE A 33 -7.55 -12.77 3.58
N SER A 34 -6.39 -13.00 2.96
CA SER A 34 -6.10 -14.30 2.34
C SER A 34 -6.09 -15.44 3.36
N PRO A 35 -6.73 -16.59 3.05
CA PRO A 35 -6.73 -17.75 3.93
C PRO A 35 -5.30 -18.28 4.13
N TYR A 36 -5.06 -18.89 5.28
CA TYR A 36 -3.75 -19.45 5.57
C TYR A 36 -3.39 -20.56 4.58
N GLY A 37 -2.23 -20.45 3.95
CA GLY A 37 -1.80 -21.39 2.92
C GLY A 37 -0.42 -21.06 2.35
N PRO A 38 0.04 -21.81 1.33
CA PRO A 38 1.31 -21.54 0.65
C PRO A 38 1.42 -20.09 0.14
N ARG A 39 0.34 -19.56 -0.46
CA ARG A 39 0.25 -18.19 -0.95
C ARG A 39 0.44 -17.15 0.17
N TRP A 40 -0.38 -17.21 1.23
CA TRP A 40 -0.26 -16.28 2.36
C TRP A 40 1.14 -16.31 2.98
N ARG A 41 1.74 -17.49 3.13
CA ARG A 41 3.12 -17.65 3.63
C ARG A 41 4.14 -16.99 2.70
N MET A 42 3.97 -17.11 1.38
CA MET A 42 4.81 -16.44 0.39
C MET A 42 4.69 -14.92 0.50
N LEU A 43 3.46 -14.37 0.49
CA LEU A 43 3.20 -12.93 0.63
C LEU A 43 3.81 -12.38 1.94
N ARG A 44 3.58 -13.07 3.07
CA ARG A 44 4.15 -12.70 4.37
C ARG A 44 5.68 -12.72 4.35
N LYS A 45 6.29 -13.75 3.78
CA LYS A 45 7.75 -13.85 3.66
C LYS A 45 8.31 -12.69 2.84
N LEU A 46 7.64 -12.35 1.74
CA LEU A 46 8.06 -11.25 0.89
C LEU A 46 7.97 -9.90 1.60
N CYS A 47 6.86 -9.59 2.28
CA CYS A 47 6.76 -8.38 3.10
C CYS A 47 7.84 -8.35 4.20
N SER A 48 8.05 -9.48 4.89
CA SER A 48 9.05 -9.56 5.95
C SER A 48 10.47 -9.28 5.45
N LEU A 49 10.80 -9.69 4.21
CA LEU A 49 12.14 -9.50 3.64
C LEU A 49 12.30 -8.12 3.01
N GLN A 50 11.29 -7.64 2.28
CA GLN A 50 11.42 -6.45 1.44
C GLN A 50 10.93 -5.16 2.11
N LEU A 51 10.07 -5.24 3.12
CA LEU A 51 9.56 -4.07 3.85
C LEU A 51 10.06 -3.97 5.27
N PHE A 52 10.07 -5.10 5.98
CA PHE A 52 10.25 -5.14 7.43
C PHE A 52 11.60 -5.71 7.87
N SER A 53 12.51 -6.00 6.93
CA SER A 53 13.88 -6.39 7.28
C SER A 53 14.68 -5.19 7.76
N THR A 54 15.71 -5.42 8.57
CA THR A 54 16.61 -4.35 9.03
C THR A 54 17.22 -3.59 7.86
N LYS A 55 17.68 -4.32 6.84
CA LYS A 55 18.20 -3.74 5.60
C LYS A 55 17.15 -2.88 4.88
N ALA A 56 15.93 -3.39 4.70
CA ALA A 56 14.86 -2.60 4.07
C ALA A 56 14.59 -1.33 4.88
N LEU A 57 14.45 -1.44 6.21
CA LEU A 57 14.23 -0.28 7.07
C LEU A 57 15.34 0.78 6.92
N ASP A 58 16.60 0.36 6.82
CA ASP A 58 17.74 1.26 6.61
C ASP A 58 17.69 1.90 5.21
N ASP A 59 17.42 1.13 4.16
CA ASP A 59 17.28 1.62 2.78
C ASP A 59 16.18 2.71 2.71
N PHE A 60 15.08 2.55 3.45
CA PHE A 60 13.96 3.50 3.50
C PHE A 60 14.10 4.61 4.55
N GLN A 61 15.23 4.70 5.24
CA GLN A 61 15.46 5.72 6.26
C GLN A 61 15.33 7.15 5.72
N HIS A 62 15.77 7.38 4.49
CA HIS A 62 15.74 8.70 3.84
C HIS A 62 14.29 9.21 3.67
N ALA A 63 13.37 8.34 3.23
CA ALA A 63 11.97 8.70 3.06
C ALA A 63 11.32 9.07 4.40
N ARG A 64 11.54 8.27 5.46
CA ARG A 64 11.01 8.57 6.80
C ARG A 64 11.58 9.86 7.37
N ARG A 65 12.89 10.09 7.24
CA ARG A 65 13.51 11.36 7.67
C ARG A 65 12.93 12.55 6.92
N GLY A 66 12.68 12.40 5.61
CA GLY A 66 12.03 13.42 4.79
C GLY A 66 10.65 13.80 5.32
N GLU A 67 9.77 12.84 5.58
CA GLU A 67 8.43 13.12 6.10
C GLU A 67 8.46 13.72 7.51
N VAL A 68 9.30 13.20 8.41
CA VAL A 68 9.45 13.77 9.77
C VAL A 68 9.94 15.22 9.70
N SER A 69 10.86 15.54 8.78
CA SER A 69 11.36 16.90 8.61
C SER A 69 10.27 17.85 8.13
N ARG A 70 9.39 17.40 7.22
CA ARG A 70 8.21 18.17 6.77
C ARG A 70 7.19 18.35 7.89
N PHE A 71 6.93 17.31 8.67
CA PHE A 71 6.05 17.37 9.83
C PHE A 71 6.53 18.43 10.84
N VAL A 72 7.80 18.38 11.24
CA VAL A 72 8.39 19.37 12.16
C VAL A 72 8.32 20.78 11.57
N ARG A 73 8.61 20.94 10.27
CA ARG A 73 8.51 22.23 9.59
C ARG A 73 7.09 22.79 9.60
N ARG A 74 6.06 21.98 9.33
CA ARG A 74 4.65 22.40 9.39
C ARG A 74 4.26 22.88 10.79
N LEU A 75 4.74 22.19 11.83
CA LEU A 75 4.51 22.61 13.22
C LEU A 75 5.19 23.95 13.53
N ALA A 76 6.44 24.14 13.09
CA ALA A 76 7.16 25.39 13.28
C ALA A 76 6.49 26.56 12.53
N GLU A 77 6.10 26.35 11.27
CA GLU A 77 5.40 27.36 10.47
C GLU A 77 4.02 27.73 11.04
N ALA A 78 3.31 26.80 11.67
CA ALA A 78 2.05 27.08 12.35
C ALA A 78 2.24 27.95 13.61
N ASN A 79 3.39 27.82 14.28
CA ASN A 79 3.77 28.61 15.45
C ASN A 79 4.25 30.03 15.08
N ASP A 80 4.88 30.19 13.91
CA ASP A 80 5.48 31.46 13.46
C ASP A 80 4.49 32.45 12.78
N ARG A 81 3.20 32.10 12.64
CA ARG A 81 2.21 32.99 12.02
C ARG A 81 1.94 34.21 12.91
N LYS A 82 2.64 35.30 12.57
CA LYS A 82 2.71 36.67 13.16
C LYS A 82 1.41 37.41 13.56
N ASN A 83 0.22 36.80 13.54
CA ASN A 83 -1.06 37.50 13.76
C ASN A 83 -1.68 37.33 15.17
N GLY A 84 -0.89 36.96 16.19
CA GLY A 84 -1.32 37.05 17.59
C GLY A 84 -2.34 36.00 18.07
N SER A 85 -2.79 35.11 17.19
CA SER A 85 -3.49 33.87 17.55
C SER A 85 -2.64 32.69 17.11
N ALA A 86 -2.10 31.95 18.07
CA ALA A 86 -1.47 30.66 17.79
C ALA A 86 -2.49 29.79 17.06
N ALA A 87 -2.16 29.35 15.84
CA ALA A 87 -3.02 28.44 15.11
C ALA A 87 -3.05 27.09 15.84
N THR A 88 -4.21 26.66 16.29
CA THR A 88 -4.37 25.32 16.87
C THR A 88 -4.08 24.29 15.79
N VAL A 89 -3.01 23.51 15.96
CA VAL A 89 -2.66 22.42 15.05
C VAL A 89 -3.25 21.11 15.59
N ASP A 90 -3.96 20.40 14.72
CA ASP A 90 -4.35 19.02 14.99
C ASP A 90 -3.13 18.11 14.78
N VAL A 91 -2.42 17.84 15.88
CA VAL A 91 -1.21 17.00 15.87
C VAL A 91 -1.53 15.57 15.42
N SER A 92 -2.70 15.04 15.78
CA SER A 92 -3.12 13.70 15.37
C SER A 92 -3.23 13.59 13.85
N ARG A 93 -3.82 14.61 13.22
CA ARG A 93 -3.92 14.70 11.76
C ARG A 93 -2.56 14.81 11.08
N GLU A 94 -1.67 15.64 11.60
CA GLU A 94 -0.33 15.82 11.01
C GLU A 94 0.56 14.58 11.18
N ILE A 95 0.45 13.86 12.31
CA ILE A 95 1.13 12.56 12.50
C ILE A 95 0.57 11.52 11.53
N ALA A 96 -0.76 11.42 11.41
CA ALA A 96 -1.39 10.49 10.48
C ALA A 96 -0.92 10.76 9.04
N ALA A 97 -0.85 12.02 8.62
CA ALA A 97 -0.33 12.42 7.32
C ALA A 97 1.15 12.00 7.14
N CYS A 98 1.98 12.21 8.16
CA CYS A 98 3.40 11.81 8.14
C CYS A 98 3.58 10.29 7.98
N VAL A 99 2.80 9.49 8.72
CA VAL A 99 2.84 8.03 8.66
C VAL A 99 2.38 7.53 7.30
N VAL A 100 1.22 8.01 6.82
CA VAL A 100 0.68 7.54 5.54
C VAL A 100 1.57 7.96 4.38
N ASN A 101 2.11 9.19 4.37
CA ASN A 101 3.07 9.60 3.33
C ASN A 101 4.34 8.74 3.35
N SER A 102 4.84 8.39 4.54
CA SER A 102 6.02 7.53 4.66
C SER A 102 5.74 6.15 4.08
N LEU A 103 4.56 5.59 4.37
CA LEU A 103 4.14 4.29 3.86
C LEU A 103 3.84 4.32 2.36
N SER A 104 3.19 5.36 1.85
CA SER A 104 2.89 5.47 0.42
C SER A 104 4.16 5.66 -0.41
N GLN A 105 5.14 6.41 0.11
CA GLN A 105 6.45 6.56 -0.52
C GLN A 105 7.20 5.23 -0.55
N LEU A 106 7.09 4.45 0.53
CA LEU A 106 7.66 3.11 0.64
C LEU A 106 7.02 2.10 -0.31
N LEU A 107 5.68 2.10 -0.41
CA LEU A 107 4.93 1.11 -1.18
C LEU A 107 4.95 1.39 -2.68
N VAL A 108 4.65 2.63 -3.08
CA VAL A 108 4.41 3.03 -4.48
C VAL A 108 5.25 4.22 -4.93
N GLY A 109 6.13 4.76 -4.07
CA GLY A 109 6.99 5.89 -4.42
C GLY A 109 6.28 7.25 -4.49
N ARG A 110 5.03 7.35 -4.04
CA ARG A 110 4.19 8.57 -4.09
C ARG A 110 3.79 9.06 -2.71
N ARG A 111 3.48 10.35 -2.57
CA ARG A 111 2.93 10.96 -1.35
C ARG A 111 1.43 11.18 -1.50
N VAL A 112 0.70 11.10 -0.39
CA VAL A 112 -0.77 10.96 -0.33
C VAL A 112 -1.46 12.14 0.38
N PHE A 113 -0.69 12.95 1.11
CA PHE A 113 -1.14 14.14 1.83
C PHE A 113 -0.40 15.41 1.38
N ASP A 114 -0.06 15.48 0.09
CA ASP A 114 0.46 16.67 -0.59
C ASP A 114 -0.62 17.36 -1.44
N ASP A 115 -0.35 18.56 -1.93
CA ASP A 115 -1.30 19.30 -2.76
C ASP A 115 -1.31 18.78 -4.21
N GLY A 116 -2.48 18.35 -4.69
CA GLY A 116 -2.69 17.87 -6.06
C GLY A 116 -3.98 17.05 -6.21
N GLU A 117 -4.59 17.06 -7.40
CA GLU A 117 -5.84 16.32 -7.67
C GLU A 117 -5.67 14.80 -7.49
N GLU A 118 -4.60 14.21 -8.04
CA GLU A 118 -4.31 12.77 -7.91
C GLU A 118 -4.14 12.34 -6.44
N VAL A 119 -3.52 13.20 -5.65
CA VAL A 119 -3.26 12.97 -4.22
C VAL A 119 -4.56 12.99 -3.42
N LYS A 120 -5.48 13.90 -3.78
CA LYS A 120 -6.82 13.99 -3.20
C LYS A 120 -7.67 12.76 -3.53
N GLU A 121 -7.66 12.32 -4.78
CA GLU A 121 -8.36 11.10 -5.21
C GLU A 121 -7.86 9.87 -4.44
N PHE A 122 -6.53 9.70 -4.32
CA PHE A 122 -5.96 8.58 -3.57
C PHE A 122 -6.31 8.62 -2.08
N LYS A 123 -6.28 9.82 -1.47
CA LYS A 123 -6.71 9.99 -0.08
C LYS A 123 -8.18 9.60 0.12
N GLU A 124 -9.08 10.02 -0.76
CA GLU A 124 -10.50 9.64 -0.70
C GLU A 124 -10.67 8.13 -0.79
N MET A 125 -9.92 7.46 -1.68
CA MET A 125 -9.91 6.00 -1.78
C MET A 125 -9.44 5.32 -0.48
N VAL A 126 -8.34 5.77 0.13
CA VAL A 126 -7.83 5.20 1.40
C VAL A 126 -8.85 5.38 2.54
N MET A 127 -9.51 6.54 2.61
CA MET A 127 -10.56 6.79 3.62
C MET A 127 -11.78 5.88 3.41
N ASP A 128 -12.24 5.71 2.18
CA ASP A 128 -13.32 4.78 1.84
C ASP A 128 -12.90 3.33 2.15
N LEU A 129 -11.64 2.95 1.92
CA LEU A 129 -11.10 1.63 2.27
C LEU A 129 -11.17 1.36 3.77
N MET A 130 -10.67 2.30 4.59
CA MET A 130 -10.73 2.19 6.06
C MET A 130 -12.17 2.10 6.56
N TYR A 131 -13.08 2.88 5.98
CA TYR A 131 -14.50 2.84 6.36
C TYR A 131 -15.16 1.51 5.97
N LEU A 132 -15.02 1.08 4.71
CA LEU A 132 -15.73 -0.09 4.19
C LEU A 132 -15.20 -1.41 4.76
N THR A 133 -13.91 -1.50 5.09
CA THR A 133 -13.33 -2.70 5.72
C THR A 133 -13.75 -2.86 7.18
N GLY A 134 -14.08 -1.76 7.87
CA GLY A 134 -14.62 -1.77 9.24
C GLY A 134 -16.15 -1.73 9.33
N ALA A 135 -16.85 -1.53 8.20
CA ALA A 135 -18.30 -1.38 8.19
C ALA A 135 -19.02 -2.72 8.43
N PHE A 136 -20.08 -2.67 9.25
CA PHE A 136 -20.97 -3.81 9.44
C PHE A 136 -21.86 -4.00 8.21
N HIS A 137 -21.65 -5.09 7.47
CA HIS A 137 -22.49 -5.49 6.33
C HIS A 137 -23.49 -6.56 6.75
N VAL A 138 -24.78 -6.26 6.72
CA VAL A 138 -25.84 -7.19 7.17
C VAL A 138 -25.84 -8.50 6.37
N GLY A 139 -25.50 -8.44 5.07
CA GLY A 139 -25.43 -9.61 4.19
C GLY A 139 -24.39 -10.65 4.63
N ASP A 140 -23.40 -10.27 5.43
CA ASP A 140 -22.38 -11.20 5.96
C ASP A 140 -22.93 -12.04 7.13
N PHE A 141 -24.00 -11.60 7.77
CA PHE A 141 -24.55 -12.22 8.99
C PHE A 141 -25.91 -12.88 8.78
N VAL A 142 -26.66 -12.45 7.76
CA VAL A 142 -28.01 -12.95 7.49
C VAL A 142 -28.04 -13.66 6.13
N PRO A 143 -28.09 -15.00 6.12
CA PRO A 143 -28.16 -15.77 4.88
C PRO A 143 -29.38 -15.37 4.03
N GLY A 144 -29.19 -15.25 2.72
CA GLY A 144 -30.28 -15.04 1.75
C GLY A 144 -30.65 -13.58 1.44
N ILE A 145 -30.10 -12.59 2.15
CA ILE A 145 -30.36 -11.17 1.87
C ILE A 145 -29.15 -10.39 1.31
N GLY A 146 -27.99 -11.03 1.19
CA GLY A 146 -26.77 -10.38 0.69
C GLY A 146 -26.91 -9.79 -0.72
N TRP A 147 -27.76 -10.37 -1.57
CA TRP A 147 -27.98 -9.89 -2.94
C TRP A 147 -28.75 -8.55 -3.00
N LEU A 148 -29.48 -8.19 -1.94
CA LEU A 148 -30.29 -6.97 -1.90
C LEU A 148 -29.42 -5.71 -1.69
N ASP A 149 -28.20 -5.87 -1.14
CA ASP A 149 -27.31 -4.76 -0.74
C ASP A 149 -28.07 -3.58 -0.10
N PRO A 150 -28.86 -3.80 0.97
CA PRO A 150 -29.77 -2.79 1.51
C PRO A 150 -29.05 -1.54 2.03
N GLN A 151 -27.77 -1.67 2.37
CA GLN A 151 -26.91 -0.57 2.83
C GLN A 151 -26.12 0.10 1.68
N GLY A 152 -26.18 -0.45 0.46
CA GLY A 152 -25.37 0.00 -0.68
C GLY A 152 -23.87 -0.19 -0.49
N LEU A 153 -23.45 -1.02 0.46
CA LEU A 153 -22.05 -1.24 0.82
C LEU A 153 -21.33 -2.04 -0.26
N VAL A 154 -21.96 -3.09 -0.79
CA VAL A 154 -21.36 -3.91 -1.87
C VAL A 154 -21.12 -3.06 -3.11
N LYS A 155 -22.07 -2.20 -3.48
CA LYS A 155 -21.88 -1.26 -4.60
C LYS A 155 -20.72 -0.29 -4.36
N ARG A 156 -20.57 0.25 -3.14
CA ARG A 156 -19.43 1.11 -2.77
C ARG A 156 -18.10 0.35 -2.79
N MET A 157 -18.06 -0.87 -2.26
CA MET A 157 -16.90 -1.76 -2.27
C MET A 157 -16.40 -2.03 -3.69
N LYS A 158 -17.30 -2.42 -4.60
CA LYS A 158 -16.96 -2.68 -6.01
C LYS A 158 -16.45 -1.43 -6.74
N ARG A 159 -17.01 -0.25 -6.44
CA ARG A 159 -16.54 1.02 -6.99
C ARG A 159 -15.15 1.36 -6.46
N LEU A 160 -14.94 1.21 -5.16
CA LEU A 160 -13.64 1.45 -4.54
C LEU A 160 -12.57 0.53 -5.14
N HIS A 161 -12.87 -0.75 -5.30
CA HIS A 161 -11.97 -1.72 -5.92
C HIS A 161 -11.53 -1.29 -7.32
N ARG A 162 -12.48 -0.88 -8.18
CA ARG A 162 -12.14 -0.39 -9.52
C ARG A 162 -11.23 0.83 -9.48
N ASN A 163 -11.55 1.82 -8.65
CA ASN A 163 -10.74 3.02 -8.54
C ASN A 163 -9.30 2.70 -8.07
N PHE A 164 -9.15 1.80 -7.07
CA PHE A 164 -7.84 1.33 -6.62
C PHE A 164 -7.10 0.54 -7.70
N ASP A 165 -7.79 -0.33 -8.43
CA ASP A 165 -7.18 -1.10 -9.51
C ASP A 165 -6.67 -0.20 -10.63
N ASP A 166 -7.48 0.77 -11.07
CA ASP A 166 -7.12 1.77 -12.07
C ASP A 166 -5.93 2.62 -11.61
N PHE A 167 -5.90 3.01 -10.34
CA PHE A 167 -4.76 3.72 -9.76
C PHE A 167 -3.49 2.86 -9.80
N LEU A 168 -3.54 1.61 -9.31
CA LEU A 168 -2.37 0.73 -9.29
C LEU A 168 -1.91 0.39 -10.72
N ASN A 169 -2.82 0.25 -11.67
CA ASN A 169 -2.49 0.08 -13.09
C ASN A 169 -1.69 1.28 -13.61
N LYS A 170 -2.13 2.51 -13.34
CA LYS A 170 -1.39 3.72 -13.73
C LYS A 170 0.01 3.75 -13.11
N VAL A 171 0.13 3.44 -11.82
CA VAL A 171 1.44 3.43 -11.13
C VAL A 171 2.36 2.35 -11.73
N ILE A 172 1.84 1.17 -12.07
CA ILE A 172 2.61 0.10 -12.72
C ILE A 172 3.03 0.52 -14.13
N GLU A 173 2.17 1.19 -14.90
CA GLU A 173 2.50 1.64 -16.24
C GLU A 173 3.58 2.72 -16.22
N ASP A 174 3.43 3.75 -15.36
CA ASP A 174 4.43 4.78 -15.13
C ASP A 174 5.79 4.17 -14.72
N TYR A 175 5.75 3.08 -13.93
CA TYR A 175 6.97 2.33 -13.60
C TYR A 175 7.64 1.77 -14.85
N ARG A 176 6.89 1.05 -15.69
CA ARG A 176 7.37 0.39 -16.90
C ARG A 176 7.93 1.40 -17.91
N GLU A 177 7.24 2.51 -18.11
CA GLU A 177 7.69 3.60 -19.00
C GLU A 177 9.02 4.21 -18.53
N THR A 178 9.15 4.47 -17.22
CA THR A 178 10.40 5.00 -16.64
C THR A 178 11.55 4.01 -16.80
N THR A 179 11.31 2.72 -16.55
CA THR A 179 12.33 1.66 -16.69
C THR A 179 12.79 1.51 -18.13
N ARG A 180 11.86 1.54 -19.09
CA ARG A 180 12.17 1.49 -20.52
C ARG A 180 13.02 2.69 -20.95
N SER A 181 12.64 3.89 -20.52
CA SER A 181 13.39 5.11 -20.82
C SER A 181 14.81 5.09 -20.26
N ASP A 182 15.00 4.54 -19.05
CA ASP A 182 16.32 4.40 -18.43
C ASP A 182 17.20 3.38 -19.15
N ASN A 183 16.62 2.27 -19.63
CA ASN A 183 17.31 1.26 -20.40
C ASN A 183 17.70 1.76 -21.80
N GLU A 184 16.83 2.52 -22.46
CA GLU A 184 17.12 3.16 -23.76
C GLU A 184 18.27 4.19 -23.63
N LYS A 185 18.31 4.97 -22.54
CA LYS A 185 19.42 5.88 -22.24
C LYS A 185 20.74 5.13 -22.03
N LYS A 186 20.73 4.03 -21.29
CA LYS A 186 21.93 3.18 -21.07
C LYS A 186 22.43 2.54 -22.37
N ALA A 187 21.54 2.10 -23.25
CA ALA A 187 21.91 1.53 -24.55
C ALA A 187 22.51 2.57 -25.51
N SER A 188 22.18 3.86 -25.34
CA SER A 188 22.74 4.96 -26.13
C SER A 188 24.09 5.51 -25.61
N VAL A 189 24.51 5.08 -24.41
CA VAL A 189 25.79 5.46 -23.77
C VAL A 189 26.68 4.21 -23.66
N ASP A 190 26.90 3.52 -24.79
CA ASP A 190 27.98 2.53 -24.90
C ASP A 190 29.25 3.25 -25.37
N ASP A 191 29.94 3.89 -24.43
CA ASP A 191 31.32 4.32 -24.62
C ASP A 191 32.09 4.06 -23.31
N GLY A 192 32.40 2.79 -23.07
CA GLY A 192 33.67 2.35 -22.48
C GLY A 192 34.12 2.92 -21.12
N LYS A 193 33.22 3.37 -20.23
CA LYS A 193 33.56 3.64 -18.82
C LYS A 193 32.45 3.16 -17.89
N GLY A 194 32.71 2.03 -17.23
CA GLY A 194 31.90 1.54 -16.13
C GLY A 194 31.91 2.53 -14.98
N ASN A 195 30.90 3.41 -14.95
CA ASN A 195 30.43 4.03 -13.73
C ASN A 195 29.12 3.34 -13.36
N GLU A 196 29.16 2.52 -12.31
CA GLU A 196 27.98 1.99 -11.62
C GLU A 196 27.26 3.12 -10.85
N GLU A 197 26.99 4.24 -11.51
CA GLU A 197 25.99 5.19 -11.01
C GLU A 197 24.64 4.68 -11.50
N GLY A 198 24.17 3.64 -10.79
CA GLY A 198 22.81 3.15 -10.93
C GLY A 198 21.86 4.33 -10.86
N THR A 199 21.02 4.47 -11.88
CA THR A 199 19.94 5.45 -11.93
C THR A 199 19.34 5.59 -10.54
N ASN A 200 19.36 6.79 -9.97
CA ASN A 200 18.91 7.09 -8.61
C ASN A 200 17.37 6.98 -8.50
N ARG A 201 16.83 5.83 -8.92
CA ARG A 201 15.44 5.48 -8.77
C ARG A 201 15.26 5.16 -7.31
N THR A 202 14.40 5.92 -6.64
CA THR A 202 14.02 5.62 -5.26
C THR A 202 13.44 4.21 -5.25
N ARG A 203 14.20 3.26 -4.69
CA ARG A 203 13.75 1.88 -4.49
C ARG A 203 12.48 1.94 -3.66
N ASN A 204 11.41 1.28 -4.09
CA ASN A 204 10.14 1.13 -3.38
C ASN A 204 9.64 -0.32 -3.55
N LEU A 205 8.62 -0.72 -2.80
CA LEU A 205 8.14 -2.10 -2.84
C LEU A 205 7.67 -2.50 -4.24
N LEU A 206 6.90 -1.65 -4.91
CA LEU A 206 6.40 -1.93 -6.26
C LEU A 206 7.56 -2.24 -7.22
N ASN A 207 8.65 -1.46 -7.19
CA ASN A 207 9.83 -1.70 -8.01
C ASN A 207 10.40 -3.10 -7.73
N VAL A 208 10.60 -3.44 -6.46
CA VAL A 208 11.15 -4.73 -6.05
C VAL A 208 10.24 -5.88 -6.49
N LEU A 209 8.93 -5.71 -6.38
CA LEU A 209 7.95 -6.70 -6.79
C LEU A 209 7.93 -6.92 -8.30
N LEU A 210 8.02 -5.84 -9.08
CA LEU A 210 8.10 -5.91 -10.54
C LEU A 210 9.42 -6.53 -11.01
N ASP A 211 10.55 -6.16 -10.39
CA ASP A 211 11.85 -6.77 -10.68
C ASP A 211 11.84 -8.28 -10.36
N LEU A 212 11.23 -8.67 -9.23
CA LEU A 212 11.10 -10.09 -8.87
C LEU A 212 10.21 -10.86 -9.85
N LYS A 213 9.17 -10.22 -10.39
CA LYS A 213 8.32 -10.80 -11.44
C LYS A 213 9.13 -11.03 -12.72
N GLU A 214 9.81 -10.00 -13.23
CA GLU A 214 10.60 -10.08 -14.46
C GLU A 214 11.72 -11.13 -14.39
N ASN A 215 12.32 -11.31 -13.21
CA ASN A 215 13.37 -12.32 -12.99
C ASN A 215 12.83 -13.75 -12.78
N ALA A 216 11.53 -13.93 -12.58
CA ALA A 216 10.91 -15.21 -12.21
C ALA A 216 10.14 -15.90 -13.34
N ASP A 217 10.16 -15.37 -14.58
CA ASP A 217 9.43 -15.84 -15.77
C ASP A 217 9.79 -17.27 -16.27
N GLY A 218 10.34 -18.14 -15.40
CA GLY A 218 10.68 -19.54 -15.70
C GLY A 218 10.18 -20.58 -14.68
N ASN A 219 9.38 -20.22 -13.67
CA ASN A 219 8.90 -21.19 -12.66
C ASN A 219 7.40 -21.00 -12.33
N ASP A 220 6.72 -22.10 -11.98
CA ASP A 220 5.25 -22.25 -11.71
C ASP A 220 4.74 -21.48 -10.46
N GLY A 221 5.47 -20.44 -10.03
CA GLY A 221 5.15 -19.56 -8.90
C GLY A 221 5.50 -18.11 -9.18
N SER A 222 5.49 -17.69 -10.46
CA SER A 222 5.77 -16.32 -10.86
C SER A 222 4.70 -15.37 -10.32
N LEU A 223 5.16 -14.24 -9.79
CA LEU A 223 4.31 -13.19 -9.24
C LEU A 223 3.50 -12.56 -10.38
N ASN A 224 2.17 -12.58 -10.32
CA ASN A 224 1.34 -11.90 -11.33
C ASN A 224 0.96 -10.47 -10.88
N ASP A 225 0.37 -9.68 -11.78
CA ASP A 225 -0.01 -8.29 -11.45
C ASP A 225 -1.07 -8.22 -10.33
N ILE A 226 -1.94 -9.23 -10.20
CA ILE A 226 -2.91 -9.32 -9.10
C ILE A 226 -2.20 -9.51 -7.76
N ASP A 227 -1.14 -10.32 -7.71
CA ASP A 227 -0.35 -10.56 -6.51
C ASP A 227 0.37 -9.29 -6.06
N ILE A 228 0.93 -8.54 -7.01
CA ILE A 228 1.57 -7.25 -6.76
C ILE A 228 0.54 -6.27 -6.20
N LYS A 229 -0.61 -6.12 -6.88
CA LYS A 229 -1.66 -5.20 -6.46
C LYS A 229 -2.23 -5.56 -5.09
N ALA A 230 -2.46 -6.84 -4.84
CA ALA A 230 -2.97 -7.34 -3.57
C ALA A 230 -2.00 -7.10 -2.40
N LEU A 231 -0.68 -7.08 -2.66
CA LEU A 231 0.33 -6.67 -1.68
C LEU A 231 0.37 -5.17 -1.43
N LEU A 232 0.11 -4.36 -2.45
CA LEU A 232 0.09 -2.89 -2.34
C LEU A 232 -1.18 -2.36 -1.70
N GLN A 233 -2.28 -3.10 -1.78
CA GLN A 233 -3.58 -2.73 -1.21
C GLN A 233 -3.68 -3.00 0.30
N VAL A 234 -2.63 -3.55 0.93
CA VAL A 234 -2.65 -3.85 2.37
C VAL A 234 -2.88 -2.55 3.14
N PRO A 235 -4.02 -2.41 3.85
CA PRO A 235 -4.30 -1.19 4.57
C PRO A 235 -3.26 -1.00 5.69
N PRO A 236 -2.84 0.24 5.99
CA PRO A 236 -2.09 0.50 7.21
C PRO A 236 -2.93 0.03 8.39
N ILE A 237 -2.36 -0.85 9.21
CA ILE A 237 -3.02 -1.36 10.41
C ILE A 237 -3.21 -0.17 11.36
N PRO A 238 -4.44 0.10 11.86
CA PRO A 238 -4.68 1.14 12.86
C PRO A 238 -4.04 0.83 14.21
#